data_AF-A0A8H9W4N4-F1
#
_entry.id   AF-A0A8H9W4N4-F1
#
_cell.length_a   1.000
_cell.length_b   1.000
_cell.length_c   1.000
_cell.angle_alpha   90.00
_cell.angle_beta   90.00
_cell.angle_gamma   90.00
#
_symmetry.space_group_name_H-M   'P 1'
#
loop_
_entity.id
_entity.type
_entity.pdbx_description
1 polymer ?
#
loop_
_entity_poly.entity_id
_entity_poly.type
_entity_poly.pdbx_seq_one_letter_code
_entity_poly.pdbx_strand_id
1 'polypeptide(L)'
;MSESKYGQFVLAPRSYFFTAIASVVFAFIGFSYNAWRMEASEENNNTRIASFQILQELAELELIVFAAHYDNNKIDGSPRKGWVKVNLIHDLSYLAVDKVHLKTKDLQKVWQTNWPNMVEHESAAQSITHAIDSVRIEVVGELKRLD
;
A
#
# COMPACT_ATOMS: atom_id res chain seq x y z
N MET A 1 41.31 -40.60 56.94
CA MET A 1 39.92 -40.23 56.60
C MET A 1 39.84 -38.72 56.48
N SER A 2 39.49 -38.24 55.29
CA SER A 2 38.91 -36.93 54.94
C SER A 2 39.61 -36.34 53.72
N GLU A 3 39.16 -36.75 52.53
CA GLU A 3 39.49 -36.07 51.28
C GLU A 3 38.79 -34.71 51.26
N SER A 4 39.59 -33.67 51.28
CA SER A 4 39.20 -32.28 51.10
C SER A 4 38.79 -32.03 49.63
N LYS A 5 37.52 -32.28 49.30
CA LYS A 5 36.90 -31.87 48.02
C LYS A 5 36.52 -30.39 48.08
N TYR A 6 37.49 -29.48 48.17
CA TYR A 6 37.24 -28.06 47.97
C TYR A 6 37.48 -27.69 46.51
N GLY A 7 36.43 -27.11 45.91
CA GLY A 7 36.23 -26.93 44.49
C GLY A 7 37.36 -26.22 43.75
N GLN A 8 37.81 -26.85 42.68
CA GLN A 8 38.45 -26.12 41.59
C GLN A 8 37.36 -25.31 40.87
N PHE A 9 37.22 -24.03 41.22
CA PHE A 9 36.58 -23.07 40.32
C PHE A 9 37.49 -22.93 39.10
N VAL A 10 37.20 -23.71 38.06
CA VAL A 10 37.83 -23.52 36.75
C VAL A 10 37.37 -22.15 36.26
N LEU A 11 38.24 -21.14 36.38
CA LEU A 11 38.03 -19.85 35.73
C LEU A 11 37.85 -20.13 34.24
N ALA A 12 36.65 -19.85 33.71
CA ALA A 12 36.36 -20.06 32.30
C ALA A 12 37.43 -19.33 31.48
N PRO A 13 38.15 -20.01 30.57
CA PRO A 13 39.20 -19.36 29.82
C PRO A 13 38.65 -18.15 29.08
N ARG A 14 39.47 -17.11 28.93
CA ARG A 14 39.09 -15.79 28.36
C ARG A 14 38.40 -15.90 26.99
N SER A 15 38.64 -16.99 26.26
CA SER A 15 37.96 -17.37 25.02
C SER A 15 36.46 -17.65 25.20
N TYR A 16 36.01 -18.22 26.32
CA TYR A 16 34.57 -18.44 26.59
C TYR A 16 33.82 -17.12 26.73
N PHE A 17 34.37 -16.15 27.45
CA PHE A 17 33.77 -14.82 27.56
C PHE A 17 33.72 -14.12 26.19
N PHE A 18 34.79 -14.23 25.39
CA PHE A 18 34.80 -13.72 24.03
C PHE A 18 33.70 -14.37 23.17
N THR A 19 33.59 -15.70 23.17
CA THR A 19 32.55 -16.41 22.43
C THR A 19 31.16 -16.06 22.93
N ALA A 20 30.95 -15.94 24.25
CA ALA A 20 29.66 -15.54 24.82
C ALA A 20 29.26 -14.13 24.38
N ILE A 21 30.19 -13.17 24.44
CA ILE A 21 29.96 -11.79 23.97
C ILE A 21 29.68 -11.79 22.46
N ALA A 22 30.49 -12.51 21.67
CA ALA A 22 30.31 -12.61 20.22
C ALA A 22 28.93 -13.22 19.89
N SER A 23 28.52 -14.30 20.56
CA SER A 23 27.21 -14.92 20.39
C SER A 23 26.06 -13.96 20.71
N VAL A 24 26.18 -13.20 21.79
CA VAL A 24 25.17 -12.19 22.16
C VAL A 24 25.11 -11.08 21.10
N VAL A 25 26.26 -10.57 20.64
CA VAL A 25 26.33 -9.56 19.57
C VAL A 25 25.68 -10.08 18.28
N PHE A 26 26.01 -11.30 17.86
CA PHE A 26 25.41 -11.91 16.68
C PHE A 26 23.91 -12.13 16.85
N ALA A 27 23.44 -12.52 18.05
CA ALA A 27 22.02 -12.66 18.34
C ALA A 27 21.28 -11.32 18.21
N PHE A 28 21.85 -10.23 18.74
CA PHE A 28 21.27 -8.88 18.60
C PHE A 28 21.21 -8.43 17.15
N ILE A 29 22.30 -8.59 16.38
CA ILE A 29 22.32 -8.23 14.95
C ILE A 29 21.27 -9.03 14.18
N GLY A 30 21.20 -10.36 14.40
CA GLY A 30 20.23 -11.22 13.75
C GLY A 30 18.78 -10.85 14.10
N PHE A 31 18.51 -10.54 15.36
CA PHE A 31 17.19 -10.08 15.81
C PHE A 31 16.82 -8.74 15.18
N SER A 32 17.72 -7.75 15.20
CA SER A 32 17.49 -6.43 14.59
C SER A 32 17.21 -6.53 13.09
N TYR A 33 17.96 -7.36 12.36
CA TYR A 33 17.71 -7.59 10.94
C TYR A 33 16.35 -8.24 10.69
N ASN A 34 15.99 -9.26 11.48
CA ASN A 34 14.68 -9.92 11.33
C ASN A 34 13.52 -8.98 11.66
N ALA A 35 13.65 -8.12 12.67
CA ALA A 35 12.64 -7.13 13.03
C ALA A 35 12.44 -6.10 11.90
N TRP A 36 13.53 -5.50 11.41
CA TRP A 36 13.47 -4.56 10.28
C TRP A 36 12.88 -5.19 9.02
N ARG A 37 13.29 -6.42 8.68
CA ARG A 37 12.79 -7.13 7.51
C ARG A 37 11.29 -7.46 7.63
N MET A 38 10.81 -7.75 8.84
CA MET A 38 9.40 -7.98 9.09
C MET A 38 8.58 -6.70 8.91
N GLU A 39 9.04 -5.58 9.46
CA GLU A 39 8.39 -4.27 9.31
C GLU A 39 8.29 -3.85 7.83
N ALA A 40 9.39 -3.99 7.08
CA ALA A 40 9.40 -3.72 5.64
C ALA A 40 8.42 -4.62 4.86
N SER A 41 8.32 -5.91 5.23
CA SER A 41 7.36 -6.82 4.60
C SER A 41 5.91 -6.48 4.92
N GLU A 42 5.63 -5.99 6.13
CA GLU A 42 4.29 -5.56 6.55
C GLU A 42 3.88 -4.28 5.83
N GLU A 43 4.78 -3.31 5.70
CA GLU A 43 4.57 -2.09 4.92
C GLU A 43 4.26 -2.40 3.44
N ASN A 44 5.06 -3.29 2.81
CA ASN A 44 4.80 -3.74 1.44
C ASN A 44 3.44 -4.44 1.31
N ASN A 45 3.05 -5.24 2.31
CA ASN A 45 1.76 -5.93 2.30
C ASN A 45 0.58 -4.94 2.43
N ASN A 46 0.67 -3.96 3.32
CA ASN A 46 -0.35 -2.93 3.49
C ASN A 46 -0.51 -2.10 2.19
N THR A 47 0.60 -1.69 1.59
CA THR A 47 0.62 -0.98 0.31
C THR A 47 -0.03 -1.81 -0.81
N ARG A 48 0.27 -3.12 -0.86
CA ARG A 48 -0.30 -4.05 -1.84
C ARG A 48 -1.82 -4.18 -1.69
N ILE A 49 -2.31 -4.34 -0.46
CA ILE A 49 -3.74 -4.45 -0.16
C ILE A 49 -4.47 -3.16 -0.57
N ALA A 50 -3.96 -2.00 -0.15
CA ALA A 50 -4.54 -0.71 -0.51
C ALA A 50 -4.57 -0.50 -2.04
N SER A 51 -3.48 -0.86 -2.73
CA SER A 51 -3.37 -0.77 -4.18
C SER A 51 -4.40 -1.64 -4.91
N PHE A 52 -4.61 -2.88 -4.48
CA PHE A 52 -5.63 -3.74 -5.09
C PHE A 52 -7.04 -3.22 -4.85
N GLN A 53 -7.33 -2.70 -3.64
CA GLN A 53 -8.61 -2.07 -3.37
C GLN A 53 -8.83 -0.86 -4.29
N ILE A 54 -7.82 0.01 -4.45
CA ILE A 54 -7.90 1.15 -5.37
C ILE A 54 -8.20 0.70 -6.81
N LEU A 55 -7.55 -0.36 -7.30
CA LEU A 55 -7.83 -0.88 -8.66
C LEU A 55 -9.27 -1.35 -8.83
N GLN A 56 -9.84 -2.01 -7.81
CA GLN A 56 -11.24 -2.42 -7.83
C GLN A 56 -12.17 -1.20 -7.85
N GLU A 57 -11.95 -0.23 -6.97
CA GLU A 57 -12.75 0.99 -6.91
C GLU A 57 -12.66 1.81 -8.20
N LEU A 58 -11.50 1.86 -8.86
CA LEU A 58 -11.31 2.50 -10.16
C LEU A 58 -12.13 1.82 -11.26
N ALA A 59 -12.17 0.48 -11.28
CA ALA A 59 -12.99 -0.26 -12.24
C ALA A 59 -14.49 -0.02 -12.01
N GLU A 60 -14.93 0.01 -10.75
CA GLU A 60 -16.31 0.33 -10.41
C GLU A 60 -16.68 1.79 -10.77
N LEU A 61 -15.76 2.73 -10.59
CA LEU A 61 -15.94 4.12 -11.03
C LEU A 61 -16.06 4.23 -12.56
N GLU A 62 -15.25 3.49 -13.31
CA GLU A 62 -15.32 3.46 -14.77
C GLU A 62 -16.67 2.90 -15.25
N LEU A 63 -17.17 1.84 -14.63
CA LEU A 63 -18.51 1.31 -14.90
C LEU A 63 -19.62 2.33 -14.63
N ILE A 64 -19.48 3.18 -13.60
CA ILE A 64 -20.42 4.27 -13.34
C ILE A 64 -20.39 5.29 -14.48
N VAL A 65 -19.21 5.66 -14.99
CA VAL A 65 -19.10 6.58 -16.13
C VAL A 65 -19.75 5.99 -17.37
N PHE A 66 -19.52 4.70 -17.64
CA PHE A 66 -20.12 4.02 -18.78
C PHE A 66 -21.63 3.91 -18.68
N ALA A 67 -22.15 3.52 -17.50
CA ALA A 67 -23.58 3.47 -17.25
C ALA A 67 -24.24 4.85 -17.44
N ALA A 68 -23.56 5.93 -17.05
CA ALA A 68 -24.07 7.29 -17.17
C ALA A 68 -24.13 7.76 -18.62
N HIS A 69 -23.03 7.58 -19.37
CA HIS A 69 -22.86 8.18 -20.69
C HIS A 69 -23.35 7.28 -21.83
N TYR A 70 -22.96 6.01 -21.83
CA TYR A 70 -23.26 5.09 -22.93
C TYR A 70 -24.59 4.37 -22.75
N ASP A 71 -24.92 3.97 -21.52
CA ASP A 71 -26.16 3.22 -21.24
C ASP A 71 -27.34 4.13 -20.89
N ASN A 72 -27.10 5.43 -20.68
CA ASN A 72 -28.09 6.40 -20.19
C ASN A 72 -28.81 5.96 -18.90
N ASN A 73 -28.17 5.09 -18.11
CA ASN A 73 -28.70 4.54 -16.88
C ASN A 73 -28.39 5.48 -15.71
N LYS A 74 -29.38 6.29 -15.33
CA LYS A 74 -29.26 7.29 -14.24
C LYS A 74 -29.15 6.68 -12.84
N ILE A 75 -29.50 5.41 -12.67
CA ILE A 75 -29.45 4.71 -11.38
C ILE A 75 -28.04 4.18 -11.13
N ASP A 76 -27.45 3.49 -12.11
CA ASP A 76 -26.10 2.93 -11.98
C ASP A 76 -25.02 3.95 -12.32
N GLY A 77 -25.28 4.82 -13.30
CA GLY A 77 -24.45 5.98 -13.64
C GLY A 77 -24.65 7.20 -12.76
N SER A 78 -25.09 7.03 -11.52
CA SER A 78 -25.37 8.17 -10.64
C SER A 78 -24.09 8.91 -10.26
N PRO A 79 -24.00 10.24 -10.46
CA PRO A 79 -22.83 11.01 -10.02
C PRO A 79 -22.55 10.91 -8.51
N ARG A 80 -23.58 10.64 -7.70
CA ARG A 80 -23.41 10.41 -6.26
C ARG A 80 -22.63 9.12 -5.97
N LYS A 81 -22.91 8.03 -6.71
CA LYS A 81 -22.12 6.80 -6.62
C LYS A 81 -20.67 7.07 -7.01
N GLY A 82 -20.45 7.85 -8.08
CA GLY A 82 -19.10 8.21 -8.52
C GLY A 82 -18.32 9.03 -7.49
N TRP A 83 -18.94 10.03 -6.84
CA TRP A 83 -18.29 10.78 -5.76
C TRP A 83 -17.86 9.91 -4.58
N VAL A 84 -18.67 8.92 -4.20
CA VAL A 84 -18.31 7.95 -3.15
C VAL A 84 -17.05 7.18 -3.56
N LYS A 85 -16.98 6.68 -4.80
CA LYS A 85 -15.82 5.96 -5.32
C LYS A 85 -14.57 6.84 -5.39
N VAL A 86 -14.68 8.04 -5.93
CA VAL A 86 -13.57 9.00 -6.04
C VAL A 86 -12.98 9.34 -4.67
N ASN A 87 -13.81 9.59 -3.67
CA ASN A 87 -13.33 9.91 -2.33
C ASN A 87 -12.69 8.70 -1.66
N LEU A 88 -13.28 7.50 -1.80
CA LEU A 88 -12.68 6.28 -1.26
C LEU A 88 -11.31 5.99 -1.89
N ILE A 89 -11.18 6.16 -3.21
CA ILE A 89 -9.90 6.04 -3.92
C ILE A 89 -8.87 7.04 -3.37
N HIS A 90 -9.28 8.29 -3.15
CA HIS A 90 -8.42 9.31 -2.55
C HIS A 90 -8.02 8.94 -1.11
N ASP A 91 -8.93 8.47 -0.28
CA ASP A 91 -8.65 8.13 1.11
C ASP A 91 -7.73 6.90 1.22
N LEU A 92 -7.94 5.89 0.38
CA LEU A 92 -7.06 4.72 0.30
C LEU A 92 -5.66 5.07 -0.23
N SER A 93 -5.53 6.13 -1.03
CA SER A 93 -4.24 6.50 -1.61
C SER A 93 -3.21 6.95 -0.56
N TYR A 94 -3.66 7.39 0.62
CA TYR A 94 -2.76 7.68 1.76
C TYR A 94 -2.11 6.42 2.35
N LEU A 95 -2.72 5.25 2.17
CA LEU A 95 -2.19 3.95 2.60
C LEU A 95 -1.34 3.28 1.51
N ALA A 96 -1.30 3.88 0.32
CA ALA A 96 -0.45 3.46 -0.77
C ALA A 96 0.84 4.30 -0.74
N VAL A 97 1.16 4.96 -1.85
CA VAL A 97 2.40 5.74 -2.04
C VAL A 97 2.09 7.12 -2.59
N ASP A 98 2.94 8.10 -2.27
CA ASP A 98 2.73 9.52 -2.58
C ASP A 98 2.39 9.80 -4.05
N LYS A 99 3.00 9.08 -4.99
CA LYS A 99 2.72 9.24 -6.42
C LYS A 99 1.28 8.87 -6.78
N VAL A 100 0.75 7.80 -6.19
CA VAL A 100 -0.65 7.40 -6.35
C VAL A 100 -1.55 8.48 -5.77
N HIS A 101 -1.21 9.00 -4.58
CA HIS A 101 -1.98 10.07 -3.94
C HIS A 101 -2.09 11.34 -4.81
N LEU A 102 -1.00 11.74 -5.48
CA LEU A 102 -1.06 12.87 -6.42
C LEU A 102 -2.00 12.59 -7.59
N LYS A 103 -1.98 11.38 -8.16
CA LYS A 103 -2.87 10.99 -9.25
C LYS A 103 -4.34 10.90 -8.84
N THR A 104 -4.64 10.43 -7.63
CA THR A 104 -6.02 10.39 -7.12
C THR A 104 -6.58 11.79 -6.85
N LYS A 105 -5.73 12.73 -6.41
CA LYS A 105 -6.10 14.15 -6.29
C LYS A 105 -6.42 14.78 -7.65
N ASP A 106 -5.64 14.47 -8.68
CA ASP A 106 -5.94 14.89 -10.05
C ASP A 106 -7.26 14.31 -10.54
N LEU A 107 -7.51 13.01 -10.31
CA LEU A 107 -8.79 12.36 -10.60
C LEU A 107 -9.96 13.06 -9.89
N GLN A 108 -9.81 13.41 -8.61
CA GLN A 108 -10.85 14.11 -7.86
C GLN A 108 -11.18 15.47 -8.48
N LYS A 109 -10.17 16.23 -8.92
CA LYS A 109 -10.36 17.51 -9.62
C LYS A 109 -11.03 17.34 -10.99
N VAL A 110 -10.59 16.34 -11.76
CA VAL A 110 -11.19 16.02 -13.06
C VAL A 110 -12.65 15.61 -12.88
N TRP A 111 -12.94 14.75 -11.91
CA TRP A 111 -14.31 14.37 -11.56
C TRP A 111 -15.14 15.60 -11.21
N GLN A 112 -14.68 16.43 -10.26
CA GLN A 112 -15.37 17.64 -9.82
C GLN A 112 -15.79 18.55 -10.98
N THR A 113 -14.93 18.67 -11.99
CA THR A 113 -15.13 19.54 -13.15
C THR A 113 -16.06 18.91 -14.19
N ASN A 114 -16.01 17.59 -14.38
CA ASN A 114 -16.63 16.93 -15.53
C ASN A 114 -17.92 16.16 -15.20
N TRP A 115 -18.13 15.73 -13.95
CA TRP A 115 -19.33 14.96 -13.58
C TRP A 115 -20.67 15.64 -13.95
N PRO A 116 -20.84 16.98 -13.90
CA PRO A 116 -22.12 17.60 -14.25
C PRO A 116 -22.50 17.38 -15.72
N ASN A 117 -21.49 17.23 -16.58
CA ASN A 117 -21.61 17.20 -18.03
C ASN A 117 -21.35 15.80 -18.61
N MET A 118 -20.93 14.82 -17.81
CA MET A 118 -20.49 13.51 -18.29
C MET A 118 -21.57 12.69 -19.01
N VAL A 119 -22.85 12.97 -18.72
CA VAL A 119 -23.97 12.28 -19.40
C VAL A 119 -24.10 12.77 -20.83
N GLU A 120 -24.03 14.08 -21.05
CA GLU A 120 -24.34 14.73 -22.33
C GLU A 120 -23.11 14.94 -23.22
N HIS A 121 -21.93 15.01 -22.62
CA HIS A 121 -20.70 15.35 -23.32
C HIS A 121 -19.68 14.21 -23.23
N GLU A 122 -19.38 13.60 -24.39
CA GLU A 122 -18.36 12.55 -24.51
C GLU A 122 -16.98 13.02 -24.03
N SER A 123 -16.62 14.28 -24.29
CA SER A 123 -15.35 14.85 -23.82
C SER A 123 -15.22 14.85 -22.30
N ALA A 124 -16.32 15.05 -21.57
CA ALA A 124 -16.34 15.00 -20.11
C ALA A 124 -16.20 13.56 -19.62
N ALA A 125 -16.90 12.61 -20.23
CA ALA A 125 -16.76 11.18 -19.92
C ALA A 125 -15.33 10.67 -20.18
N GLN A 126 -14.76 10.97 -21.36
CA GLN A 126 -13.39 10.62 -21.75
C GLN A 126 -12.34 11.25 -20.83
N SER A 127 -12.54 12.50 -20.41
CA SER A 127 -11.63 13.15 -19.46
C SER A 127 -11.57 12.40 -18.14
N ILE A 128 -12.72 11.92 -17.65
CA ILE A 128 -12.80 11.13 -16.42
C ILE A 128 -12.13 9.76 -16.63
N THR A 129 -12.42 9.04 -17.72
CA THR A 129 -11.82 7.72 -17.97
C THR A 129 -10.31 7.79 -18.15
N HIS A 130 -9.79 8.81 -18.83
CA HIS A 130 -8.35 9.05 -18.92
C HIS A 130 -7.70 9.33 -17.56
N ALA A 131 -8.40 10.04 -16.66
CA ALA A 131 -7.92 10.25 -15.31
C ALA A 131 -7.92 8.93 -14.51
N ILE A 132 -8.94 8.09 -14.65
CA ILE A 132 -9.01 6.75 -14.06
C ILE A 132 -7.81 5.90 -14.54
N ASP A 133 -7.55 5.87 -15.84
CA ASP A 133 -6.42 5.15 -16.43
C ASP A 133 -5.08 5.66 -15.92
N SER A 134 -4.95 6.98 -15.74
CA SER A 134 -3.73 7.58 -15.20
C SER A 134 -3.46 7.11 -13.76
N VAL A 135 -4.49 6.99 -12.91
CA VAL A 135 -4.32 6.40 -11.57
C VAL A 135 -3.96 4.92 -11.67
N ARG A 136 -4.67 4.15 -12.52
CA ARG A 136 -4.44 2.73 -12.72
C ARG A 136 -3.01 2.41 -13.14
N ILE A 137 -2.46 3.17 -14.08
CA ILE A 137 -1.08 3.02 -14.55
C ILE A 137 -0.09 3.26 -13.40
N GLU A 138 -0.30 4.29 -12.58
CA GLU A 138 0.58 4.56 -11.44
C GLU A 138 0.50 3.45 -10.39
N VAL A 139 -0.71 3.02 -10.01
CA VAL A 139 -0.91 1.93 -9.03
C VAL A 139 -0.26 0.63 -9.49
N VAL A 140 -0.44 0.24 -10.76
CA VAL A 140 0.23 -0.94 -11.33
C VAL A 140 1.75 -0.77 -11.37
N GLY A 141 2.22 0.45 -11.68
CA GLY A 141 3.63 0.79 -11.65
C GLY A 141 4.25 0.59 -10.27
N GLU A 142 3.52 0.94 -9.21
CA GLU A 142 3.96 0.78 -7.82
C GLU A 142 3.91 -0.67 -7.35
N LEU A 143 2.86 -1.41 -7.69
CA LEU A 143 2.78 -2.85 -7.39
C LEU A 143 3.95 -3.65 -7.97
N LYS A 144 4.50 -3.23 -9.11
CA LYS A 144 5.68 -3.84 -9.73
C LYS A 144 7.00 -3.50 -9.02
N ARG A 145 7.01 -2.45 -8.19
CA ARG A 145 8.18 -2.00 -7.41
C ARG A 145 8.23 -2.59 -6.01
N LEU A 146 7.11 -3.14 -5.53
CA LEU A 146 7.06 -3.84 -4.24
C LEU A 146 7.77 -5.19 -4.38
N ASP A 147 8.97 -5.26 -3.80
CA ASP A 147 9.72 -6.51 -3.59
C ASP A 147 9.01 -7.46 -2.61
#